data_AF-A0A6B0Y5M6-F1
#
_entry.id   AF-A0A6B0Y5M6-F1
#
_cell.length_a   1.000
_cell.length_b   1.000
_cell.length_c   1.000
_cell.angle_alpha   90.00
_cell.angle_beta   90.00
_cell.angle_gamma   90.00
#
_symmetry.space_group_name_H-M   'P 1'
#
loop_
_entity.id
_entity.type
_entity.pdbx_description
1 polymer ?
#
loop_
_entity_poly.entity_id
_entity_poly.type
_entity_poly.pdbx_seq_one_letter_code
_entity_poly.pdbx_strand_id
1 'polypeptide(L)'
;MAEHETLPPDRPKLTSSHWGIGIVRTSDNRITQVEGHPGDPDPSPLNGNIPGGLGGRARILRPAVRTGWLDGRRGERGRDAFVEVGWEEALDLVARELARVREERGNEGIFGGSYGWASAGRFHHAQSQLKRFLNAIGGFVRSEGNYSYNAALVAMPHFVGGSFREHVVEATRWPVIAEHSDLVVLFG
;
A
#
# COMPACT_ATOMS: atom_id res chain seq x y z
N MET A 1 -36.17 19.53 11.67
CA MET A 1 -34.89 19.39 12.39
C MET A 1 -34.64 17.91 12.53
N ALA A 2 -33.67 17.36 11.81
CA ALA A 2 -33.33 15.94 11.91
C ALA A 2 -32.60 15.73 13.24
N GLU A 3 -33.14 14.87 14.08
CA GLU A 3 -32.53 14.45 15.33
C GLU A 3 -31.18 13.78 15.00
N HIS A 4 -30.11 14.32 15.58
CA HIS A 4 -28.80 13.71 15.54
C HIS A 4 -28.86 12.46 16.42
N GLU A 5 -29.10 11.30 15.81
CA GLU A 5 -29.06 10.00 16.49
C GLU A 5 -27.65 9.82 17.07
N THR A 6 -27.52 10.01 18.38
CA THR A 6 -26.31 9.73 19.12
C THR A 6 -26.09 8.22 19.12
N LEU A 7 -25.10 7.78 18.33
CA LEU A 7 -24.73 6.37 18.22
C LEU A 7 -24.48 5.76 19.62
N PRO A 8 -24.97 4.54 19.90
CA PRO A 8 -24.83 3.93 21.23
C PRO A 8 -23.36 3.72 21.61
N PRO A 9 -23.02 3.84 22.91
CA PRO A 9 -21.64 3.97 23.41
C PRO A 9 -20.76 2.72 23.25
N ASP A 10 -21.32 1.59 22.82
CA ASP A 10 -20.63 0.29 22.85
C ASP A 10 -20.58 -0.39 21.47
N ARG A 11 -20.51 0.41 20.39
CA ARG A 11 -20.28 -0.17 19.06
C ARG A 11 -18.84 -0.69 18.95
N PRO A 12 -18.64 -1.94 18.51
CA PRO A 12 -17.30 -2.48 18.31
C PRO A 12 -16.54 -1.59 17.31
N LYS A 13 -15.30 -1.27 17.64
CA LYS A 13 -14.43 -0.52 16.73
C LYS A 13 -14.06 -1.42 15.57
N LEU A 14 -14.44 -1.02 14.37
CA LEU A 14 -14.14 -1.77 13.16
C LEU A 14 -12.89 -1.22 12.48
N THR A 15 -12.16 -2.11 11.82
CA THR A 15 -11.09 -1.77 10.88
C THR A 15 -11.20 -2.64 9.64
N SER A 16 -10.51 -2.25 8.57
CA SER A 16 -10.43 -3.03 7.34
C SER A 16 -9.01 -2.98 6.81
N SER A 17 -8.56 -4.11 6.26
CA SER A 17 -7.24 -4.28 5.67
C SER A 17 -7.33 -5.16 4.41
N HIS A 18 -6.17 -5.49 3.83
CA HIS A 18 -6.10 -6.50 2.76
C HIS A 18 -6.55 -7.90 3.22
N TRP A 19 -6.66 -8.12 4.55
CA TRP A 19 -7.08 -9.39 5.16
C TRP A 19 -8.53 -9.39 5.66
N GLY A 20 -9.36 -8.45 5.16
CA GLY A 20 -10.78 -8.37 5.47
C GLY A 20 -11.13 -7.35 6.56
N ILE A 21 -12.37 -7.45 7.05
CA ILE A 21 -12.91 -6.60 8.11
C ILE A 21 -12.60 -7.23 9.45
N GLY A 22 -12.15 -6.41 10.41
CA GLY A 22 -11.84 -6.86 11.76
C GLY A 22 -12.49 -6.03 12.86
N ILE A 23 -12.77 -6.68 13.98
CA ILE A 23 -13.20 -6.06 15.24
C ILE A 23 -11.96 -5.81 16.10
N VAL A 24 -11.75 -4.56 16.48
CA VAL A 24 -10.57 -4.09 17.22
C VAL A 24 -10.88 -4.09 18.72
N ARG A 25 -10.06 -4.82 19.49
CA ARG A 25 -10.03 -4.72 20.95
C ARG A 25 -8.88 -3.82 21.39
N THR A 26 -9.17 -2.94 22.35
CA THR A 26 -8.19 -2.01 22.90
C THR A 26 -8.14 -2.11 24.43
N SER A 27 -6.94 -2.02 24.99
CA SER A 27 -6.68 -1.90 26.42
C SER A 27 -5.54 -0.89 26.60
N ASP A 28 -5.65 0.01 27.58
CA ASP A 28 -4.65 1.05 27.88
C ASP A 28 -4.17 1.83 26.64
N ASN A 29 -5.13 2.22 25.80
CA ASN A 29 -4.89 2.94 24.54
C ASN A 29 -4.00 2.19 23.53
N ARG A 30 -3.91 0.86 23.64
CA ARG A 30 -3.21 -0.03 22.70
C ARG A 30 -4.18 -1.01 22.07
N ILE A 31 -3.95 -1.32 20.79
CA ILE A 31 -4.65 -2.42 20.12
C ILE A 31 -4.04 -3.72 20.64
N THR A 32 -4.88 -4.57 21.23
CA THR A 32 -4.48 -5.87 21.76
C THR A 32 -4.87 -7.02 20.83
N GLN A 33 -5.93 -6.85 20.06
CA GLN A 33 -6.44 -7.88 19.16
C GLN A 33 -7.22 -7.27 18.00
N VAL A 34 -7.17 -7.95 16.85
CA VAL A 34 -8.08 -7.73 15.73
C VAL A 34 -8.68 -9.09 15.35
N GLU A 35 -9.94 -9.28 15.73
CA GLU A 35 -10.71 -10.50 15.44
C GLU A 35 -11.40 -10.37 14.08
N GLY A 36 -11.66 -11.49 13.41
CA GLY A 36 -12.49 -11.50 12.21
C GLY A 36 -13.90 -10.96 12.48
N HIS A 37 -14.49 -10.29 11.50
CA HIS A 37 -15.88 -9.87 11.60
C HIS A 37 -16.81 -11.10 11.59
N PRO A 38 -17.82 -11.19 12.48
CA PRO A 38 -18.69 -12.37 12.57
C PRO A 38 -19.58 -12.61 11.34
N GLY A 39 -19.76 -11.58 10.51
CA GLY A 39 -20.45 -11.69 9.22
C GLY A 39 -19.56 -12.15 8.05
N ASP A 40 -18.26 -12.35 8.29
CA ASP A 40 -17.35 -12.95 7.32
C ASP A 40 -17.39 -14.48 7.51
N PRO A 41 -17.78 -15.27 6.48
CA PRO A 41 -17.86 -16.72 6.60
C PRO A 41 -16.49 -17.41 6.70
N ASP A 42 -15.40 -16.74 6.33
CA ASP A 42 -14.03 -17.28 6.40
C ASP A 42 -13.02 -16.17 6.75
N PRO A 43 -13.04 -15.66 7.99
CA PRO A 43 -12.22 -14.53 8.37
C PRO A 43 -10.73 -14.89 8.39
N SER A 44 -9.89 -14.02 7.81
CA SER A 44 -8.45 -14.27 7.76
C SER A 44 -7.82 -14.31 9.16
N PRO A 45 -7.09 -15.38 9.52
CA PRO A 45 -6.36 -15.43 10.79
C PRO A 45 -5.21 -14.42 10.85
N LEU A 46 -4.80 -13.86 9.70
CA LEU A 46 -3.74 -12.85 9.61
C LEU A 46 -4.10 -11.53 10.30
N ASN A 47 -5.39 -11.25 10.54
CA ASN A 47 -5.80 -10.11 11.37
C ASN A 47 -5.16 -10.16 12.76
N GLY A 48 -4.94 -11.35 13.31
CA GLY A 48 -4.26 -11.55 14.60
C GLY A 48 -2.81 -11.04 14.65
N ASN A 49 -2.16 -10.82 13.49
CA ASN A 49 -0.79 -10.29 13.41
C ASN A 49 -0.73 -8.76 13.51
N ILE A 50 -1.85 -8.06 13.31
CA ILE A 50 -1.90 -6.59 13.28
C ILE A 50 -1.33 -5.97 14.57
N PRO A 51 -1.72 -6.39 15.79
CA PRO A 51 -1.15 -5.84 17.03
C PRO A 51 0.38 -5.96 17.08
N GLY A 52 0.93 -7.10 16.66
CA GLY A 52 2.37 -7.36 16.64
C GLY A 52 3.13 -6.48 15.64
N GLY A 53 2.50 -6.14 14.51
CA GLY A 53 3.11 -5.27 13.49
C GLY A 53 3.23 -3.80 13.92
N LEU A 54 2.36 -3.32 14.81
CA LEU A 54 2.33 -1.90 15.18
C LEU A 54 3.51 -1.48 16.07
N GLY A 55 3.95 -2.38 16.96
CA GLY A 55 5.00 -2.13 17.96
C GLY A 55 6.17 -3.11 17.93
N GLY A 56 6.32 -3.88 16.85
CA GLY A 56 7.41 -4.85 16.72
C GLY A 56 8.80 -4.20 16.68
N ARG A 57 9.84 -5.00 16.94
CA ARG A 57 11.25 -4.55 16.98
C ARG A 57 11.74 -3.86 15.69
N ALA A 58 11.13 -4.17 14.55
CA ALA A 58 11.48 -3.60 13.26
C ALA A 58 10.76 -2.27 12.95
N ARG A 59 9.98 -1.72 13.90
CA ARG A 59 9.25 -0.47 13.69
C ARG A 59 10.24 0.70 13.59
N ILE A 60 10.17 1.45 12.50
CA ILE A 60 10.91 2.72 12.35
C ILE A 60 10.28 3.75 13.29
N LEU A 61 11.06 4.23 14.26
CA LEU A 61 10.60 5.14 15.32
C LEU A 61 10.83 6.61 14.99
N ARG A 62 11.89 6.92 14.24
CA ARG A 62 12.33 8.29 13.93
C ARG A 62 12.88 8.38 12.50
N PRO A 63 12.88 9.58 11.90
CA PRO A 63 13.63 9.83 10.67
C PRO A 63 15.12 9.50 10.88
N ALA A 64 15.74 8.90 9.88
CA ALA A 64 17.15 8.57 9.92
C ALA A 64 17.77 8.72 8.52
N VAL A 65 19.02 9.15 8.49
CA VAL A 65 19.78 9.37 7.25
C VAL A 65 21.01 8.48 7.25
N ARG A 66 21.33 7.89 6.10
CA ARG A 66 22.53 7.09 5.92
C ARG A 66 23.77 7.98 6.11
N THR A 67 24.71 7.59 6.95
CA THR A 67 25.93 8.39 7.24
C THR A 67 26.72 8.69 5.97
N GLY A 68 26.97 7.68 5.13
CA GLY A 68 27.68 7.91 3.87
C GLY A 68 26.95 8.84 2.91
N TRP A 69 25.64 9.10 3.04
CA TRP A 69 24.97 10.11 2.21
C TRP A 69 25.24 11.52 2.73
N LEU A 70 25.23 11.71 4.06
CA LEU A 70 25.61 12.98 4.69
C LEU A 70 27.07 13.35 4.39
N ASP A 71 27.95 12.36 4.35
CA ASP A 71 29.37 12.53 4.02
C ASP A 71 29.64 12.75 2.51
N GLY A 72 28.61 12.72 1.66
CA GLY A 72 28.77 12.80 0.20
C GLY A 72 29.37 11.54 -0.46
N ARG A 73 29.49 10.42 0.24
CA ARG A 73 30.04 9.15 -0.25
C ARG A 73 29.04 8.38 -1.10
N ARG A 74 29.48 7.88 -2.27
CA ARG A 74 28.70 7.02 -3.17
C ARG A 74 29.09 5.54 -2.99
N GLY A 75 28.13 4.62 -3.11
CA GLY A 75 28.42 3.18 -3.31
C GLY A 75 28.28 2.22 -2.12
N GLU A 76 27.98 2.67 -0.90
CA GLU A 76 27.93 1.80 0.31
C GLU A 76 26.50 1.49 0.79
N ARG A 77 25.51 1.58 -0.11
CA ARG A 77 24.10 1.33 0.24
C ARG A 77 23.90 -0.12 0.67
N GLY A 78 23.25 -0.31 1.82
CA GLY A 78 23.00 -1.62 2.43
C GLY A 78 24.08 -2.10 3.41
N ARG A 79 25.15 -1.33 3.61
CA ARG A 79 26.22 -1.63 4.59
C ARG A 79 26.46 -0.51 5.61
N ASP A 80 26.04 0.70 5.28
CA ASP A 80 26.22 1.87 6.14
C ASP A 80 25.34 1.88 7.39
N ALA A 81 25.83 2.61 8.38
CA ALA A 81 25.05 3.03 9.53
C ALA A 81 24.06 4.15 9.17
N PHE A 82 23.08 4.32 10.04
CA PHE A 82 22.11 5.41 9.99
C PHE A 82 22.25 6.27 11.23
N VAL A 83 22.07 7.59 11.07
CA VAL A 83 21.96 8.54 12.17
C VAL A 83 20.53 9.05 12.23
N GLU A 84 19.94 9.05 13.43
CA GLU A 84 18.61 9.65 13.64
C GLU A 84 18.71 11.17 13.56
N VAL A 85 17.73 11.78 12.90
CA VAL A 85 17.65 13.24 12.74
C VAL A 85 16.26 13.75 13.11
N GLY A 86 16.14 15.07 13.30
CA GLY A 86 14.85 15.72 13.49
C GLY A 86 13.98 15.69 12.22
N TRP A 87 12.67 15.86 12.39
CA TRP A 87 11.75 15.94 11.26
C TRP A 87 12.03 17.13 10.35
N GLU A 88 12.35 18.30 10.91
CA GLU A 88 12.70 19.50 10.15
C GLU A 88 13.91 19.24 9.25
N GLU A 89 14.99 18.70 9.81
CA GLU A 89 16.19 18.35 9.05
C GLU A 89 15.92 17.30 7.96
N ALA A 90 15.16 16.25 8.27
CA ALA A 90 14.81 15.23 7.29
C ALA A 90 14.02 15.80 6.10
N LEU A 91 13.02 16.66 6.38
CA LEU A 91 12.20 17.30 5.36
C LEU A 91 13.03 18.26 4.51
N ASP A 92 13.91 19.03 5.14
CA ASP A 92 14.85 19.94 4.49
C ASP A 92 15.78 19.21 3.51
N LEU A 93 16.35 18.08 3.94
CA LEU A 93 17.24 17.28 3.09
C LEU A 93 16.49 16.74 1.86
N VAL A 94 15.27 16.24 2.04
CA VAL A 94 14.43 15.76 0.94
C VAL A 94 14.05 16.91 0.00
N ALA A 95 13.65 18.06 0.54
CA ALA A 95 13.27 19.23 -0.24
C ALA A 95 14.44 19.76 -1.07
N ARG A 96 15.63 19.87 -0.48
CA ARG A 96 16.87 20.28 -1.18
C ARG A 96 17.21 19.35 -2.33
N GLU A 97 17.15 18.03 -2.13
CA GLU A 97 17.45 17.10 -3.21
C GLU A 97 16.40 17.13 -4.33
N LEU A 98 15.12 17.25 -4.00
CA LEU A 98 14.08 17.41 -5.02
C LEU A 98 14.27 18.69 -5.83
N ALA A 99 14.59 19.82 -5.17
CA ALA A 99 14.90 21.07 -5.85
C ALA A 99 16.12 20.92 -6.77
N ARG A 100 17.23 20.38 -6.25
CA ARG A 100 18.47 20.16 -7.00
C ARG A 100 18.26 19.30 -8.24
N VAL A 101 17.55 18.17 -8.11
CA VAL A 101 17.27 17.28 -9.26
C VAL A 101 16.41 17.98 -10.30
N ARG A 102 15.40 18.75 -9.87
CA ARG A 102 14.54 19.51 -10.80
C ARG A 102 15.31 20.57 -11.56
N GLU A 103 16.19 21.31 -10.88
CA GLU A 103 17.01 22.36 -11.49
C GLU A 103 18.06 21.78 -12.45
N GLU A 104 18.74 20.69 -12.07
CA GLU A 104 19.82 20.12 -12.88
C GLU A 104 19.35 19.20 -14.01
N ARG A 105 18.24 18.46 -13.81
CA ARG A 105 17.82 17.34 -14.67
C ARG A 105 16.37 17.42 -15.13
N GLY A 106 15.60 18.40 -14.66
CA GLY A 106 14.16 18.43 -14.84
C GLY A 106 13.44 17.33 -14.06
N ASN A 107 12.10 17.31 -14.16
CA ASN A 107 11.27 16.30 -13.48
C ASN A 107 11.47 14.87 -14.03
N GLU A 108 12.04 14.73 -15.23
CA GLU A 108 12.44 13.44 -15.81
C GLU A 108 13.56 12.77 -14.99
N GLY A 109 14.32 13.53 -14.20
CA GLY A 109 15.30 13.00 -13.25
C GLY A 109 14.69 12.35 -11.99
N ILE A 110 13.36 12.45 -11.80
CA ILE A 110 12.66 11.93 -10.63
C ILE A 110 11.86 10.69 -11.02
N PHE A 111 12.25 9.52 -10.53
CA PHE A 111 11.46 8.29 -10.69
C PHE A 111 10.46 8.11 -9.54
N GLY A 112 9.17 8.16 -9.85
CA GLY A 112 8.06 8.04 -8.89
C GLY A 112 7.15 6.83 -9.12
N GLY A 113 7.66 5.78 -9.78
CA GLY A 113 6.90 4.54 -10.05
C GLY A 113 6.36 3.89 -8.77
N SER A 114 7.25 3.71 -7.78
CA SER A 114 6.94 3.29 -6.41
C SER A 114 5.99 2.07 -6.30
N TYR A 115 6.21 1.02 -7.10
CA TYR A 115 5.36 -0.17 -7.11
C TYR A 115 5.33 -0.86 -5.73
N GLY A 116 4.14 -1.29 -5.29
CA GLY A 116 3.94 -2.03 -4.04
C GLY A 116 2.46 -2.13 -3.65
N TRP A 117 2.15 -2.95 -2.64
CA TRP A 117 0.78 -3.19 -2.19
C TRP A 117 0.23 -2.11 -1.24
N ALA A 118 1.11 -1.31 -0.64
CA ALA A 118 0.76 -0.32 0.39
C ALA A 118 -0.20 -0.92 1.46
N SER A 119 -1.03 -0.07 2.06
CA SER A 119 -2.14 -0.49 2.92
C SER A 119 -3.47 -0.07 2.28
N ALA A 120 -4.53 -0.82 2.55
CA ALA A 120 -5.87 -0.48 2.11
C ALA A 120 -6.31 0.86 2.74
N GLY A 121 -6.96 1.72 1.94
CA GLY A 121 -7.48 3.00 2.39
C GLY A 121 -7.53 4.03 1.25
N ARG A 122 -8.66 4.71 1.08
CA ARG A 122 -8.85 5.60 -0.09
C ARG A 122 -8.01 6.87 -0.02
N PHE A 123 -7.93 7.47 1.18
CA PHE A 123 -7.20 8.72 1.41
C PHE A 123 -5.72 8.46 1.71
N HIS A 124 -5.42 7.58 2.65
CA HIS A 124 -4.03 7.27 3.07
C HIS A 124 -3.32 6.26 2.14
N HIS A 125 -3.73 6.14 0.88
CA HIS A 125 -3.03 5.32 -0.10
C HIS A 125 -1.67 5.94 -0.44
N ALA A 126 -0.58 5.37 0.10
CA ALA A 126 0.77 5.95 0.08
C ALA A 126 1.25 6.33 -1.33
N GLN A 127 1.07 5.45 -2.32
CA GLN A 127 1.46 5.77 -3.70
C GLN A 127 0.67 6.93 -4.29
N SER A 128 -0.63 7.03 -4.02
CA SER A 128 -1.43 8.16 -4.52
C SER A 128 -0.99 9.47 -3.89
N GLN A 129 -0.66 9.47 -2.60
CA GLN A 129 -0.17 10.66 -1.90
C GLN A 129 1.22 11.09 -2.41
N LEU A 130 2.14 10.14 -2.60
CA LEU A 130 3.44 10.40 -3.21
C LEU A 130 3.28 11.03 -4.59
N LYS A 131 2.47 10.42 -5.47
CA LYS A 131 2.26 10.89 -6.84
C LYS A 131 1.57 12.26 -6.87
N ARG A 132 0.61 12.51 -5.97
CA ARG A 132 -0.01 13.83 -5.79
C ARG A 132 1.04 14.88 -5.40
N PHE A 133 1.91 14.58 -4.45
CA PHE A 133 2.98 15.46 -4.02
C PHE A 133 3.96 15.77 -5.17
N LEU A 134 4.45 14.74 -5.87
CA LEU A 134 5.37 14.94 -7.00
C LEU A 134 4.73 15.73 -8.16
N ASN A 135 3.44 15.53 -8.44
CA ASN A 135 2.72 16.34 -9.42
C ASN A 135 2.62 17.81 -9.01
N ALA A 136 2.52 18.12 -7.72
CA ALA A 136 2.49 19.51 -7.23
C ALA A 136 3.83 20.25 -7.46
N ILE A 137 4.92 19.53 -7.69
CA ILE A 137 6.25 20.09 -8.01
C ILE A 137 6.64 19.89 -9.49
N GLY A 138 5.69 19.56 -10.36
CA GLY A 138 5.88 19.53 -11.82
C GLY A 138 5.98 18.14 -12.44
N GLY A 139 5.75 17.08 -11.67
CA GLY A 139 5.64 15.71 -12.19
C GLY A 139 6.87 14.84 -11.93
N PHE A 140 6.88 13.65 -12.55
CA PHE A 140 7.88 12.60 -12.35
C PHE A 140 7.77 11.53 -13.45
N VAL A 141 8.80 10.68 -13.58
CA VAL A 141 8.76 9.47 -14.42
C VAL A 141 8.00 8.36 -13.71
N ARG A 142 6.87 7.94 -14.30
CA ARG A 142 6.04 6.82 -13.82
C ARG A 142 6.52 5.47 -14.35
N SER A 143 6.12 4.40 -13.66
CA SER A 143 6.21 3.02 -14.16
C SER A 143 4.87 2.56 -14.72
N GLU A 144 4.89 1.64 -15.67
CA GLU A 144 3.71 1.01 -16.25
C GLU A 144 3.70 -0.49 -15.96
N GLY A 145 2.51 -1.10 -15.96
CA GLY A 145 2.37 -2.52 -15.69
C GLY A 145 2.40 -2.91 -14.21
N ASN A 146 2.60 -4.21 -13.95
CA ASN A 146 2.71 -4.76 -12.61
C ASN A 146 3.50 -6.08 -12.60
N TYR A 147 3.96 -6.53 -11.44
CA TYR A 147 4.72 -7.79 -11.32
C TYR A 147 3.86 -9.06 -11.37
N SER A 148 2.54 -8.94 -11.33
CA SER A 148 1.64 -10.09 -11.21
C SER A 148 1.26 -10.69 -12.57
N TYR A 149 0.94 -9.86 -13.56
CA TYR A 149 0.38 -10.33 -14.85
C TYR A 149 0.72 -9.40 -16.02
N ASN A 150 1.93 -8.82 -16.05
CA ASN A 150 2.30 -7.85 -17.10
C ASN A 150 2.21 -8.41 -18.51
N ALA A 151 2.67 -9.65 -18.72
CA ALA A 151 2.61 -10.29 -20.03
C ALA A 151 1.16 -10.39 -20.53
N ALA A 152 0.21 -10.74 -19.65
CA ALA A 152 -1.20 -10.82 -20.00
C ALA A 152 -1.81 -9.45 -20.32
N LEU A 153 -1.41 -8.38 -19.60
CA LEU A 153 -1.85 -7.01 -19.92
C LEU A 153 -1.52 -6.61 -21.35
N VAL A 154 -0.36 -7.05 -21.86
CA VAL A 154 0.10 -6.72 -23.21
C VAL A 154 -0.48 -7.71 -24.24
N ALA A 155 -0.50 -9.00 -23.94
CA ALA A 155 -0.82 -10.05 -24.92
C ALA A 155 -2.33 -10.24 -25.16
N MET A 156 -3.18 -10.13 -24.14
CA MET A 156 -4.61 -10.44 -24.24
C MET A 156 -5.37 -9.67 -25.34
N PRO A 157 -5.14 -8.35 -25.53
CA PRO A 157 -5.77 -7.61 -26.62
C PRO A 157 -5.48 -8.18 -28.01
N HIS A 158 -4.33 -8.85 -28.18
CA HIS A 158 -3.92 -9.43 -29.46
C HIS A 158 -4.42 -10.87 -29.66
N PHE A 159 -4.68 -11.61 -28.59
CA PHE A 159 -5.10 -13.01 -28.67
C PHE A 159 -6.62 -13.17 -28.73
N VAL A 160 -7.34 -12.45 -27.88
CA VAL A 160 -8.78 -12.64 -27.69
C VAL A 160 -9.57 -11.33 -27.71
N GLY A 161 -8.90 -10.20 -27.98
CA GLY A 161 -9.49 -8.86 -27.87
C GLY A 161 -9.72 -8.44 -26.41
N GLY A 162 -9.98 -7.16 -26.18
CA GLY A 162 -10.19 -6.61 -24.83
C GLY A 162 -8.93 -6.67 -23.94
N SER A 163 -8.99 -6.01 -22.80
CA SER A 163 -7.93 -6.02 -21.80
C SER A 163 -8.07 -7.23 -20.87
N PHE A 164 -6.94 -7.74 -20.34
CA PHE A 164 -6.95 -8.80 -19.31
C PHE A 164 -7.87 -8.46 -18.12
N ARG A 165 -8.00 -7.18 -17.75
CA ARG A 165 -8.83 -6.76 -16.60
C ARG A 165 -10.32 -6.91 -16.87
N GLU A 166 -10.77 -6.65 -18.09
CA GLU A 166 -12.17 -6.82 -18.47
C GLU A 166 -12.57 -8.29 -18.38
N HIS A 167 -11.74 -9.17 -18.95
CA HIS A 167 -11.95 -10.63 -18.86
C HIS A 167 -12.04 -11.15 -17.43
N VAL A 168 -11.25 -10.61 -16.49
CA VAL A 168 -11.32 -10.99 -15.07
C VAL A 168 -12.65 -10.56 -14.43
N VAL A 169 -13.16 -9.38 -14.79
CA VAL A 169 -14.45 -8.87 -14.25
C VAL A 169 -15.63 -9.67 -14.81
N GLU A 170 -15.52 -10.14 -16.05
CA GLU A 170 -16.56 -10.86 -16.77
C GLU A 170 -16.53 -12.39 -16.54
N ALA A 171 -15.62 -12.89 -15.70
CA ALA A 171 -15.49 -14.31 -15.42
C ALA A 171 -16.82 -14.93 -14.93
N THR A 172 -17.09 -16.16 -15.38
CA THR A 172 -18.29 -16.91 -15.02
C THR A 172 -18.41 -17.05 -13.50
N ARG A 173 -19.61 -16.77 -12.97
CA ARG A 173 -19.86 -16.77 -11.53
C ARG A 173 -19.80 -18.18 -10.94
N TRP A 174 -19.34 -18.30 -9.69
CA TRP A 174 -19.23 -19.57 -8.96
C TRP A 174 -20.49 -20.45 -8.97
N PRO A 175 -21.72 -19.93 -8.77
CA PRO A 175 -22.91 -20.77 -8.83
C PRO A 175 -23.13 -21.46 -10.18
N VAL A 176 -22.82 -20.77 -11.28
CA VAL A 176 -22.94 -21.31 -12.65
C VAL A 176 -21.91 -22.41 -12.88
N ILE A 177 -20.67 -22.19 -12.42
CA ILE A 177 -19.62 -23.21 -12.49
C ILE A 177 -20.03 -24.45 -11.70
N ALA A 178 -20.53 -24.27 -10.46
CA ALA A 178 -20.93 -25.35 -9.58
C ALA A 178 -22.11 -26.19 -10.12
N GLU A 179 -23.04 -25.55 -10.84
CA GLU A 179 -24.21 -26.23 -11.40
C GLU A 179 -23.90 -26.96 -12.73
N HIS A 180 -23.01 -26.41 -13.56
CA HIS A 180 -22.88 -26.82 -14.96
C HIS A 180 -21.52 -27.40 -15.35
N SER A 181 -20.55 -27.51 -14.44
CA SER A 181 -19.22 -28.04 -14.77
C SER A 181 -19.02 -29.46 -14.25
N ASP A 182 -18.62 -30.37 -15.13
CA ASP A 182 -18.26 -31.76 -14.75
C ASP A 182 -16.81 -31.86 -14.24
N LEU A 183 -15.93 -30.97 -14.68
CA LEU A 183 -14.51 -30.95 -14.35
C LEU A 183 -13.99 -29.52 -14.22
N VAL A 184 -13.29 -29.24 -13.12
CA VAL A 184 -12.54 -27.98 -12.91
C VAL A 184 -11.05 -28.29 -12.93
N VAL A 185 -10.31 -27.71 -13.88
CA VAL A 185 -8.85 -27.85 -13.97
C VAL A 185 -8.19 -26.62 -13.38
N LEU A 186 -7.43 -26.80 -12.30
CA LEU A 186 -6.65 -25.75 -11.66
C LEU A 186 -5.22 -25.78 -12.23
N PHE A 187 -4.92 -24.84 -13.14
CA PHE A 187 -3.64 -24.74 -13.84
C PHE A 187 -3.01 -23.37 -13.59
N GLY A 188 -1.73 -23.35 -13.21
CA GLY A 188 -0.98 -22.15 -12.85
C GLY A 188 0.48 -22.26 -13.23
#